data_AF-A0A9D1IYJ8-F1
#
_entry.id   AF-A0A9D1IYJ8-F1
#
_cell.length_a   1.000
_cell.length_b   1.000
_cell.length_c   1.000
_cell.angle_alpha   90.00
_cell.angle_beta   90.00
_cell.angle_gamma   90.00
#
_symmetry.space_group_name_H-M   'P 1'
#
loop_
_entity.id
_entity.type
_entity.pdbx_description
1 polymer ?
#
loop_
_entity_poly.entity_id
_entity_poly.type
_entity_poly.pdbx_seq_one_letter_code
_entity_poly.pdbx_strand_id
1 'polypeptide(L)'
;MTIAELERRSGLTRANIRFYEAEGLLRPARRENGYRDYSEEDLALLLRVRLLRELGLPLAEIRQLRGGDLALGAALDAHLARLGVELERAERSQAVCRDILGSGESFEALDAPRWLAELSARGPKPAEGFDSVPPLICPWRRFFARNLDLMLCTILPLAAAALLFRPNYQPQGFGFTVIRTLVTLAALFVAEPLLLRFWGTTPGKWLLGLSVESESGGRLSLGEAWGRTTGLICYGLGFYLPLVSLVTCAVSYQKHSSGRPLSWEAGSELRLRDRGRAAGVAGYICLCALLFFVAVWTLLDAQLPRHRGEMSAAEFCENYNSLAAMHGLHSDGKRLTAEGWIDINHSLTIGSLSDSEPEYVFTEEGGVLTRLELRIETGEDAIYISPPTSELQLAAMSLVWGREGMGALDLAERQELLRRIKAAGFGGFDFEAAGLRLFCEAEYAGEPTAFGLTAAEDGEPPCLKLVFRVTEAGM
;
A
#
# COMPACT_ATOMS: atom_id res chain seq x y z
N MET A 1 -12.94 43.81 -22.53
CA MET A 1 -11.83 43.90 -23.51
C MET A 1 -11.38 42.52 -23.96
N THR A 2 -10.85 42.39 -25.18
CA THR A 2 -10.26 41.12 -25.66
C THR A 2 -8.85 40.93 -25.13
N ILE A 3 -8.32 39.70 -25.18
CA ILE A 3 -6.93 39.42 -24.79
C ILE A 3 -5.91 40.18 -25.64
N ALA A 4 -6.22 40.45 -26.92
CA ALA A 4 -5.36 41.21 -27.82
C ALA A 4 -5.31 42.71 -27.43
N GLU A 5 -6.45 43.26 -27.01
CA GLU A 5 -6.53 44.62 -26.49
C GLU A 5 -5.79 44.75 -25.15
N LEU A 6 -5.95 43.74 -24.28
CA LEU A 6 -5.27 43.68 -22.99
C LEU A 6 -3.75 43.56 -23.14
N GLU A 7 -3.26 42.76 -24.08
CA GLU A 7 -1.85 42.66 -24.43
C GLU A 7 -1.29 44.01 -24.88
N ARG A 8 -1.98 44.71 -25.80
CA ARG A 8 -1.56 46.02 -26.29
C ARG A 8 -1.48 47.06 -25.16
N ARG A 9 -2.45 47.05 -24.24
CA ARG A 9 -2.55 48.05 -23.15
C ARG A 9 -1.69 47.73 -21.94
N SER A 10 -1.49 46.46 -21.61
CA SER A 10 -0.66 46.04 -20.47
C SER A 10 0.82 45.89 -20.84
N GLY A 11 1.13 45.73 -22.13
CA GLY A 11 2.47 45.37 -22.62
C GLY A 11 2.91 43.95 -22.25
N LEU A 12 1.99 43.11 -21.75
CA LEU A 12 2.25 41.71 -21.44
C LEU A 12 1.82 40.82 -22.60
N THR A 13 2.63 39.82 -22.92
CA THR A 13 2.28 38.83 -23.95
C THR A 13 1.00 38.07 -23.55
N ARG A 14 0.24 37.59 -24.54
CA ARG A 14 -0.94 36.73 -24.28
C ARG A 14 -0.62 35.52 -23.40
N ALA A 15 0.60 34.98 -23.53
CA ALA A 15 1.07 33.86 -22.72
C ALA A 15 1.15 34.25 -21.23
N ASN A 16 1.74 35.41 -20.92
CA ASN A 16 1.83 35.92 -19.54
C ASN A 16 0.44 36.21 -18.95
N ILE A 17 -0.47 36.77 -19.75
CA ILE A 17 -1.85 37.03 -19.32
C ILE A 17 -2.56 35.72 -18.96
N ARG A 18 -2.45 34.69 -19.82
CA ARG A 18 -3.02 33.35 -19.56
C ARG A 18 -2.37 32.67 -18.36
N PHE A 19 -1.07 32.86 -18.17
CA PHE A 19 -0.35 32.37 -17.01
C PHE A 19 -0.92 32.99 -15.73
N TYR A 20 -1.10 34.32 -15.68
CA TYR A 20 -1.70 34.96 -14.51
C TYR A 20 -3.17 34.57 -14.28
N GLU A 21 -3.94 34.29 -15.33
CA GLU A 21 -5.28 33.68 -15.22
C GLU A 21 -5.24 32.28 -14.62
N ALA A 22 -4.33 31.40 -15.08
CA ALA A 22 -4.15 30.05 -14.56
C ALA A 22 -3.67 30.05 -13.09
N GLU A 23 -2.83 31.03 -12.75
CA GLU A 23 -2.41 31.31 -11.38
C GLU A 23 -3.52 32.01 -10.56
N GLY A 24 -4.72 32.16 -11.11
CA GLY A 24 -5.88 32.71 -10.40
C GLY A 24 -5.75 34.18 -10.03
N LEU A 25 -4.73 34.90 -10.54
CA LEU A 25 -4.53 36.34 -10.38
C LEU A 25 -5.53 37.15 -11.21
N LEU A 26 -6.13 36.56 -12.24
CA LEU A 26 -7.21 37.15 -13.01
C LEU A 26 -8.40 36.20 -13.02
N ARG A 27 -9.61 36.78 -13.04
CA ARG A 27 -10.85 36.02 -13.20
C ARG A 27 -11.77 36.76 -14.17
N PRO A 28 -11.43 36.81 -15.47
CA PRO A 28 -12.21 37.55 -16.44
C PRO A 28 -13.60 36.94 -16.58
N ALA A 29 -14.60 37.79 -16.75
CA ALA A 29 -15.95 37.35 -17.10
C ALA A 29 -15.95 36.68 -18.48
N ARG A 30 -16.99 35.91 -18.78
CA ARG A 30 -17.22 35.38 -20.13
C ARG A 30 -18.45 36.04 -20.72
N ARG A 31 -18.36 36.42 -21.99
CA ARG A 31 -19.51 36.86 -22.78
C ARG A 31 -20.41 35.66 -23.10
N GLU A 32 -21.63 35.95 -23.53
CA GLU A 32 -22.62 34.94 -23.96
C GLU A 32 -22.08 34.00 -25.06
N ASN A 33 -21.16 34.48 -25.89
CA ASN A 33 -20.49 33.70 -26.94
C ASN A 33 -19.27 32.88 -26.46
N GLY A 34 -19.05 32.79 -25.14
CA GLY A 34 -17.98 31.98 -24.53
C GLY A 34 -16.58 32.63 -24.53
N TYR A 35 -16.42 33.80 -25.14
CA TYR A 35 -15.13 34.53 -25.14
C TYR A 35 -14.87 35.24 -23.81
N ARG A 36 -13.59 35.32 -23.42
CA ARG A 36 -13.14 36.06 -22.24
C ARG A 36 -13.33 37.56 -22.45
N ASP A 37 -13.90 38.22 -21.45
CA ASP A 37 -14.04 39.66 -21.37
C ASP A 37 -13.27 40.20 -20.16
N TYR A 38 -12.17 40.89 -20.43
CA TYR A 38 -11.35 41.53 -19.39
C TYR A 38 -11.87 42.92 -19.08
N SER A 39 -12.01 43.23 -17.80
CA SER A 39 -12.42 44.54 -17.30
C SER A 39 -11.25 45.54 -17.26
N GLU A 40 -11.54 46.82 -17.02
CA GLU A 40 -10.51 47.81 -16.68
C GLU A 40 -9.80 47.47 -15.35
N GLU A 41 -10.50 46.83 -14.42
CA GLU A 41 -9.91 46.36 -13.16
C GLU A 41 -8.88 45.25 -13.39
N ASP A 42 -9.14 44.34 -14.32
CA ASP A 42 -8.19 43.30 -14.74
C ASP A 42 -6.91 43.91 -15.32
N LEU A 43 -7.03 44.98 -16.12
CA LEU A 43 -5.89 45.72 -16.64
C LEU A 43 -5.12 46.42 -15.53
N ALA A 44 -5.80 47.13 -14.63
CA ALA A 44 -5.16 47.81 -13.51
C ALA A 44 -4.41 46.81 -12.61
N LEU A 45 -5.00 45.63 -12.38
CA LEU A 45 -4.36 44.55 -11.65
C LEU A 45 -3.13 44.00 -12.39
N LEU A 46 -3.22 43.76 -13.69
CA LEU A 46 -2.07 43.33 -14.49
C LEU A 46 -0.92 44.34 -14.46
N LEU A 47 -1.21 45.64 -14.50
CA LEU A 47 -0.19 46.68 -14.39
C LEU A 47 0.49 46.67 -13.01
N ARG A 48 -0.27 46.46 -11.92
CA ARG A 48 0.30 46.29 -10.57
C ARG A 48 1.17 45.03 -10.48
N VAL A 49 0.69 43.90 -10.99
CA VAL A 49 1.45 42.65 -11.03
C VAL A 49 2.73 42.85 -11.82
N ARG A 50 2.65 43.48 -12.99
CA ARG A 50 3.81 43.77 -13.84
C ARG A 50 4.83 44.63 -13.09
N LEU A 51 4.41 45.74 -12.48
CA LEU A 51 5.29 46.63 -11.72
C LEU A 51 6.02 45.87 -10.61
N LEU A 52 5.29 45.12 -9.77
CA LEU A 52 5.90 44.36 -8.68
C LEU A 52 6.84 43.26 -9.17
N ARG A 53 6.52 42.62 -10.32
CA ARG A 53 7.40 41.65 -10.96
C ARG A 53 8.67 42.29 -11.53
N GLU A 54 8.56 43.47 -12.14
CA GLU A 54 9.72 44.23 -12.65
C GLU A 54 10.61 44.73 -11.52
N LEU A 55 10.04 45.04 -10.35
CA LEU A 55 10.79 45.34 -9.12
C LEU A 55 11.46 44.09 -8.52
N GLY A 56 11.10 42.88 -8.96
CA GLY A 56 11.73 41.64 -8.49
C GLY A 56 10.95 40.90 -7.39
N LEU A 57 9.72 41.30 -7.07
CA LEU A 57 8.91 40.56 -6.11
C LEU A 57 8.48 39.19 -6.70
N PRO A 58 8.53 38.12 -5.89
CA PRO A 58 8.09 36.80 -6.32
C PRO A 58 6.56 36.75 -6.44
N LEU A 59 6.06 35.94 -7.37
CA LEU A 59 4.62 35.80 -7.62
C LEU A 59 3.82 35.35 -6.38
N ALA A 60 4.46 34.61 -5.47
CA ALA A 60 3.87 34.18 -4.21
C ALA A 60 3.55 35.36 -3.27
N GLU A 61 4.46 36.34 -3.15
CA GLU A 61 4.21 37.56 -2.37
C GLU A 61 3.11 38.40 -3.01
N ILE A 62 3.10 38.51 -4.35
CA ILE A 62 2.06 39.24 -5.09
C ILE A 62 0.67 38.62 -4.87
N ARG A 63 0.59 37.29 -4.73
CA ARG A 63 -0.66 36.61 -4.36
C ARG A 63 -1.11 36.94 -2.95
N GLN A 64 -0.21 36.93 -1.98
CA GLN A 64 -0.52 37.28 -0.59
C GLN A 64 -0.97 38.74 -0.48
N LEU A 65 -0.32 39.64 -1.22
CA LEU A 65 -0.73 41.04 -1.36
C LEU A 65 -2.15 41.17 -1.92
N ARG A 66 -2.49 40.37 -2.93
CA ARG A 66 -3.85 40.33 -3.50
C ARG A 66 -4.87 39.71 -2.55
N GLY A 67 -4.47 38.70 -1.77
CA GLY A 67 -5.31 38.00 -0.79
C GLY A 67 -5.53 38.78 0.51
N GLY A 68 -4.71 39.80 0.78
CA GLY A 68 -4.72 40.57 2.02
C GLY A 68 -3.91 39.94 3.17
N ASP A 69 -3.26 38.81 2.92
CA ASP A 69 -2.42 38.09 3.91
C ASP A 69 -1.09 38.82 4.19
N LEU A 70 -0.68 39.71 3.29
CA LEU A 70 0.53 40.50 3.39
C LEU A 70 0.21 41.97 3.10
N ALA A 71 0.69 42.87 3.96
CA ALA A 71 0.60 44.30 3.70
C ALA A 71 1.67 44.74 2.70
N LEU A 72 1.31 45.64 1.77
CA LEU A 72 2.24 46.14 0.75
C LEU A 72 3.50 46.78 1.35
N GLY A 73 3.35 47.58 2.41
CA GLY A 73 4.48 48.18 3.11
C GLY A 73 5.46 47.13 3.63
N ALA A 74 4.97 46.11 4.35
CA ALA A 74 5.81 45.04 4.87
C ALA A 74 6.52 44.24 3.78
N ALA A 75 5.85 43.98 2.64
CA ALA A 75 6.47 43.29 1.51
C ALA A 75 7.60 44.12 0.89
N LEU A 76 7.38 45.42 0.72
CA LEU A 76 8.37 46.34 0.17
C LEU A 76 9.53 46.58 1.13
N ASP A 77 9.28 46.72 2.44
CA ASP A 77 10.34 46.87 3.45
C ASP A 77 11.24 45.62 3.49
N ALA A 78 10.63 44.43 3.48
CA ALA A 78 11.38 43.18 3.41
C ALA A 78 12.17 43.07 2.10
N HIS A 79 11.61 43.52 0.98
CA HIS A 79 12.29 43.53 -0.30
C HIS A 79 13.44 44.55 -0.36
N LEU A 80 13.26 45.75 0.18
CA LEU A 80 14.30 46.77 0.31
C LEU A 80 15.45 46.27 1.18
N ALA A 81 15.16 45.58 2.28
CA ALA A 81 16.18 44.94 3.10
C ALA A 81 16.98 43.89 2.31
N ARG A 82 16.31 43.06 1.50
CA ARG A 82 16.99 42.10 0.60
C ARG A 82 17.86 42.79 -0.44
N LEU A 83 17.34 43.84 -1.09
CA LEU A 83 18.11 44.63 -2.07
C LEU A 83 19.32 45.32 -1.44
N GLY A 84 19.20 45.82 -0.20
CA GLY A 84 20.33 46.39 0.54
C GLY A 84 21.46 45.37 0.73
N VAL A 85 21.13 44.16 1.15
CA VAL A 85 22.10 43.07 1.29
C VAL A 85 22.71 42.66 -0.06
N GLU A 86 21.91 42.62 -1.13
CA GLU A 86 22.39 42.32 -2.48
C GLU A 86 23.33 43.41 -3.01
N LEU A 87 23.03 44.69 -2.76
CA LEU A 87 23.88 45.81 -3.15
C LEU A 87 25.21 45.77 -2.41
N GLU A 88 25.20 45.64 -1.08
CA GLU A 88 26.42 45.52 -0.27
C GLU A 88 27.26 44.32 -0.72
N ARG A 89 26.61 43.21 -1.06
CA ARG A 89 27.30 42.04 -1.62
C ARG A 89 27.90 42.33 -2.99
N ALA A 90 27.16 42.97 -3.89
CA ALA A 90 27.62 43.30 -5.23
C ALA A 90 28.80 44.27 -5.16
N GLU A 91 28.75 45.28 -4.30
CA GLU A 91 29.84 46.23 -4.06
C GLU A 91 31.10 45.54 -3.54
N ARG A 92 30.96 44.62 -2.57
CA ARG A 92 32.09 43.81 -2.05
C ARG A 92 32.73 42.96 -3.15
N SER A 93 31.92 42.19 -3.87
CA SER A 93 32.38 41.36 -4.99
C SER A 93 33.05 42.22 -6.06
N GLN A 94 32.46 43.37 -6.40
CA GLN A 94 33.02 44.29 -7.38
C GLN A 94 34.38 44.84 -6.93
N ALA A 95 34.53 45.20 -5.66
CA ALA A 95 35.80 45.68 -5.13
C ALA A 95 36.89 44.60 -5.20
N VAL A 96 36.59 43.36 -4.79
CA VAL A 96 37.53 42.24 -4.89
C VAL A 96 37.87 41.93 -6.36
N CYS A 97 36.88 41.97 -7.27
CA CYS A 97 37.13 41.81 -8.70
C CYS A 97 38.08 42.89 -9.25
N ARG A 98 37.94 44.16 -8.82
CA ARG A 98 38.86 45.24 -9.24
C ARG A 98 40.28 45.00 -8.73
N ASP A 99 40.42 44.53 -7.50
CA ASP A 99 41.74 44.27 -6.89
C ASP A 99 42.41 43.06 -7.53
N ILE A 100 41.65 41.99 -7.82
CA ILE A 100 42.14 40.84 -8.61
C ILE A 100 42.59 41.31 -10.00
N LEU A 101 41.77 42.11 -10.70
CA LEU A 101 42.15 42.66 -11.99
C LEU A 101 43.43 43.51 -11.91
N GLY A 102 43.62 44.28 -10.83
CA GLY A 102 44.81 45.08 -10.59
C GLY A 102 46.07 44.25 -10.28
N SER A 103 45.90 43.03 -9.74
CA SER A 103 47.02 42.14 -9.42
C SER A 103 47.68 41.50 -10.65
N GLY A 104 46.96 41.39 -11.77
CA GLY A 104 47.45 40.76 -13.00
C GLY A 104 47.67 39.24 -12.89
N GLU A 105 47.14 38.59 -11.85
CA GLU A 105 47.25 37.14 -11.65
C GLU A 105 46.54 36.37 -12.79
N SER A 106 47.21 35.34 -13.34
CA SER A 106 46.54 34.38 -14.23
C SER A 106 45.66 33.43 -13.42
N PHE A 107 44.74 32.73 -14.09
CA PHE A 107 43.90 31.75 -13.42
C PHE A 107 44.72 30.64 -12.71
N GLU A 108 45.84 30.19 -13.30
CA GLU A 108 46.69 29.17 -12.68
C GLU A 108 47.50 29.68 -11.48
N ALA A 109 47.76 30.99 -11.40
CA ALA A 109 48.56 31.63 -10.35
C ALA A 109 47.71 32.37 -9.30
N LEU A 110 46.37 32.31 -9.41
CA LEU A 110 45.45 33.03 -8.53
C LEU A 110 45.54 32.52 -7.09
N ASP A 111 45.90 33.40 -6.16
CA ASP A 111 45.93 33.08 -4.73
C ASP A 111 44.51 33.08 -4.14
N ALA A 112 43.75 32.02 -4.44
CA ALA A 112 42.37 31.87 -4.00
C ALA A 112 42.19 31.99 -2.47
N PRO A 113 43.05 31.38 -1.62
CA PRO A 113 42.96 31.57 -0.16
C PRO A 113 43.03 33.04 0.27
N ARG A 114 43.95 33.83 -0.30
CA ARG A 114 44.07 35.26 0.01
C ARG A 114 42.80 36.01 -0.38
N TRP A 115 42.32 35.82 -1.61
CA TRP A 115 41.15 36.54 -2.10
C TRP A 115 39.85 36.13 -1.41
N LEU A 116 39.71 34.87 -1.00
CA LEU A 116 38.59 34.41 -0.17
C LEU A 116 38.61 35.03 1.23
N ALA A 117 39.80 35.17 1.83
CA ALA A 117 39.96 35.86 3.11
C ALA A 117 39.60 37.34 2.98
N GLU A 118 40.01 38.00 1.91
CA GLU A 118 39.70 39.41 1.64
C GLU A 118 38.21 39.64 1.35
N LEU A 119 37.58 38.77 0.56
CA LEU A 119 36.12 38.80 0.34
C LEU A 119 35.35 38.60 1.65
N SER A 120 35.83 37.72 2.54
CA SER A 120 35.24 37.45 3.85
C SER A 120 35.50 38.57 4.87
N ALA A 121 36.62 39.29 4.77
CA ALA A 121 36.94 40.42 5.65
C ALA A 121 36.07 41.65 5.34
N ARG A 122 35.65 41.82 4.08
CA ARG A 122 34.88 42.98 3.62
C ARG A 122 33.39 42.94 3.99
N GLY A 123 32.89 41.88 4.61
CA GLY A 123 31.53 41.83 5.16
C GLY A 123 31.15 40.43 5.65
N PRO A 124 29.92 40.24 6.18
CA PRO A 124 29.51 38.96 6.75
C PRO A 124 29.66 37.84 5.72
N LYS A 125 30.08 36.66 6.20
CA LYS A 125 30.14 35.41 5.44
C LYS A 125 28.82 35.26 4.67
N PRO A 126 28.83 34.85 3.38
CA PRO A 126 27.59 34.55 2.69
C PRO A 126 26.74 33.65 3.58
N ALA A 127 25.44 33.93 3.66
CA ALA A 127 24.50 33.05 4.37
C ALA A 127 24.76 31.61 3.94
N GLU A 128 24.87 30.70 4.91
CA GLU A 128 25.07 29.27 4.66
C GLU A 128 24.17 28.80 3.50
N GLY A 129 24.77 28.25 2.45
CA GLY A 129 24.04 27.81 1.26
C GLY A 129 24.46 28.44 -0.08
N PHE A 130 25.48 29.30 -0.13
CA PHE A 130 25.95 29.81 -1.44
C PHE A 130 26.63 28.75 -2.32
N ASP A 131 27.17 27.69 -1.69
CA ASP A 131 27.76 26.52 -2.35
C ASP A 131 26.89 25.25 -2.22
N SER A 132 25.63 25.36 -1.77
CA SER A 132 24.76 24.17 -1.77
C SER A 132 24.42 23.82 -3.21
N VAL A 133 24.90 22.67 -3.69
CA VAL A 133 24.43 22.05 -4.93
C VAL A 133 22.90 22.12 -4.93
N PRO A 134 22.24 22.60 -6.00
CA PRO A 134 20.79 22.72 -6.02
C PRO A 134 20.16 21.40 -5.57
N PRO A 135 19.17 21.44 -4.66
CA PRO A 135 18.64 20.23 -4.04
C PRO A 135 18.14 19.28 -5.12
N LEU A 136 18.44 17.99 -4.98
CA LEU A 136 18.04 16.98 -5.97
C LEU A 136 16.50 16.84 -6.00
N ILE A 137 15.87 17.44 -7.00
CA ILE A 137 14.42 17.37 -7.20
C ILE A 137 14.05 16.08 -7.95
N CYS A 138 13.55 15.06 -7.25
CA CYS A 138 13.15 13.78 -7.82
C CYS A 138 11.94 13.14 -7.09
N PRO A 139 10.79 13.84 -7.01
CA PRO A 139 9.66 13.44 -6.16
C PRO A 139 9.15 12.02 -6.47
N TRP A 140 9.04 11.66 -7.75
CA TRP A 140 8.55 10.33 -8.16
C TRP A 140 9.53 9.20 -7.83
N ARG A 141 10.85 9.39 -8.01
CA ARG A 141 11.84 8.39 -7.62
C ARG A 141 11.78 8.11 -6.12
N ARG A 142 11.62 9.16 -5.31
CA ARG A 142 11.44 9.04 -3.85
C ARG A 142 10.16 8.31 -3.50
N PHE A 143 9.05 8.65 -4.16
CA PHE A 143 7.75 8.01 -3.95
C PHE A 143 7.81 6.51 -4.26
N PHE A 144 8.33 6.11 -5.41
CA PHE A 144 8.43 4.70 -5.79
C PHE A 144 9.41 3.92 -4.88
N ALA A 145 10.58 4.51 -4.57
CA ALA A 145 11.50 3.92 -3.60
C ALA A 145 10.81 3.64 -2.26
N ARG A 146 10.03 4.61 -1.76
CA ARG A 146 9.29 4.49 -0.51
C ARG A 146 8.21 3.41 -0.57
N ASN A 147 7.46 3.33 -1.67
CA ASN A 147 6.41 2.31 -1.82
C ASN A 147 7.01 0.90 -1.78
N LEU A 148 8.15 0.69 -2.45
CA LEU A 148 8.84 -0.60 -2.39
C LEU A 148 9.36 -0.93 -0.98
N ASP A 149 9.94 0.05 -0.27
CA ASP A 149 10.38 -0.14 1.11
C ASP A 149 9.19 -0.51 2.04
N LEU A 150 8.02 0.13 1.84
CA LEU A 150 6.78 -0.18 2.57
C LEU A 150 6.23 -1.57 2.21
N MET A 151 6.31 -1.98 0.94
CA MET A 151 5.92 -3.34 0.52
C MET A 151 6.78 -4.38 1.22
N LEU A 152 8.11 -4.19 1.29
CA LEU A 152 9.02 -5.08 2.03
C LEU A 152 8.65 -5.15 3.52
N CYS A 153 8.44 -3.99 4.15
CA CYS A 153 8.10 -3.91 5.57
C CYS A 153 6.70 -4.47 5.90
N THR A 154 5.84 -4.65 4.90
CA THR A 154 4.49 -5.23 5.08
C THR A 154 4.48 -6.72 4.77
N ILE A 155 5.02 -7.10 3.61
CA ILE A 155 4.90 -8.45 3.05
C ILE A 155 5.82 -9.42 3.78
N LEU A 156 7.06 -9.04 4.09
CA LEU A 156 8.00 -9.97 4.72
C LEU A 156 7.57 -10.38 6.14
N PRO A 157 7.16 -9.46 7.04
CA PRO A 157 6.67 -9.87 8.37
C PRO A 157 5.38 -10.70 8.29
N LEU A 158 4.47 -10.35 7.38
CA LEU A 158 3.22 -11.11 7.21
C LEU A 158 3.47 -12.51 6.64
N ALA A 159 4.34 -12.64 5.64
CA ALA A 159 4.74 -13.92 5.08
C ALA A 159 5.45 -14.78 6.12
N ALA A 160 6.36 -14.20 6.91
CA ALA A 160 7.00 -14.91 8.01
C ALA A 160 5.98 -15.39 9.06
N ALA A 161 5.02 -14.55 9.45
CA ALA A 161 3.96 -14.93 10.37
C ALA A 161 3.07 -16.05 9.80
N ALA A 162 2.71 -15.97 8.51
CA ALA A 162 1.94 -17.01 7.84
C ALA A 162 2.68 -18.35 7.82
N LEU A 163 3.99 -18.33 7.52
CA LEU A 163 4.82 -19.54 7.50
C LEU A 163 5.05 -20.15 8.89
N LEU A 164 5.24 -19.31 9.92
CA LEU A 164 5.55 -19.75 11.28
C LEU A 164 4.33 -20.22 12.05
N PHE A 165 3.23 -19.47 11.98
CA PHE A 165 2.04 -19.75 12.78
C PHE A 165 0.96 -20.54 12.02
N ARG A 166 1.00 -20.53 10.68
CA ARG A 166 -0.01 -21.13 9.79
C ARG A 166 -1.44 -20.90 10.28
N PRO A 167 -1.87 -19.64 10.47
CA PRO A 167 -3.23 -19.37 10.88
C PRO A 167 -4.19 -19.79 9.76
N ASN A 168 -5.01 -20.82 10.00
CA ASN A 168 -6.16 -21.15 9.15
C ASN A 168 -7.33 -20.19 9.40
N TYR A 169 -7.04 -18.89 9.30
CA TYR A 169 -8.02 -17.83 9.37
C TYR A 169 -7.53 -16.69 8.48
N GLN A 170 -8.42 -16.10 7.70
CA GLN A 170 -8.12 -14.88 6.96
C GLN A 170 -8.53 -13.67 7.81
N PRO A 171 -7.59 -13.00 8.49
CA PRO A 171 -7.93 -11.83 9.26
C PRO A 171 -8.38 -10.71 8.32
N GLN A 172 -9.66 -10.35 8.44
CA GLN A 172 -10.29 -9.29 7.67
C GLN A 172 -10.81 -8.19 8.61
N GLY A 173 -11.18 -7.07 8.01
CA GLY A 173 -11.78 -5.95 8.72
C GLY A 173 -10.80 -4.89 9.23
N PHE A 174 -11.37 -3.90 9.91
CA PHE A 174 -10.67 -2.69 10.30
C PHE A 174 -9.56 -2.94 11.33
N GLY A 175 -9.81 -3.77 12.35
CA GLY A 175 -8.83 -4.09 13.38
C GLY A 175 -7.55 -4.72 12.82
N PHE A 176 -7.68 -5.68 11.91
CA PHE A 176 -6.52 -6.26 11.23
C PHE A 176 -5.78 -5.24 10.35
N THR A 177 -6.51 -4.35 9.67
CA THR A 177 -5.90 -3.26 8.90
C THR A 177 -5.02 -2.36 9.77
N VAL A 178 -5.48 -2.04 10.99
CA VAL A 178 -4.71 -1.27 11.98
C VAL A 178 -3.47 -2.05 12.43
N ILE A 179 -3.62 -3.32 12.85
CA ILE A 179 -2.50 -4.16 13.29
C ILE A 179 -1.43 -4.27 12.18
N ARG A 180 -1.84 -4.57 10.95
CA ARG A 180 -0.94 -4.64 9.79
C ARG A 180 -0.18 -3.33 9.60
N THR A 181 -0.87 -2.20 9.70
CA THR A 181 -0.25 -0.87 9.56
C THR A 181 0.79 -0.63 10.67
N LEU A 182 0.46 -0.96 11.91
CA LEU A 182 1.38 -0.84 13.05
C LEU A 182 2.62 -1.73 12.87
N VAL A 183 2.44 -2.98 12.42
CA VAL A 183 3.55 -3.89 12.11
C VAL A 183 4.43 -3.32 11.00
N THR A 184 3.85 -2.81 9.91
CA THR A 184 4.61 -2.16 8.82
C THR A 184 5.41 -0.97 9.32
N LEU A 185 4.81 -0.10 10.14
CA LEU A 185 5.50 1.07 10.69
C LEU A 185 6.60 0.68 11.68
N ALA A 186 6.38 -0.34 12.51
CA ALA A 186 7.40 -0.85 13.44
C ALA A 186 8.57 -1.48 12.68
N ALA A 187 8.29 -2.29 11.65
CA ALA A 187 9.31 -2.86 10.78
C ALA A 187 10.12 -1.76 10.09
N LEU A 188 9.46 -0.72 9.57
CA LEU A 188 10.13 0.42 8.96
C LEU A 188 10.99 1.20 9.96
N PHE A 189 10.48 1.44 11.16
CA PHE A 189 11.14 2.16 12.25
C PHE A 189 12.43 1.48 12.71
N VAL A 190 12.51 0.15 12.61
CA VAL A 190 13.73 -0.62 12.91
C VAL A 190 14.63 -0.73 11.68
N ALA A 191 14.08 -1.12 10.53
CA ALA A 191 14.86 -1.46 9.35
C ALA A 191 15.50 -0.23 8.70
N GLU A 192 14.76 0.85 8.48
CA GLU A 192 15.28 2.01 7.73
C GLU A 192 16.48 2.65 8.42
N PRO A 193 16.46 2.96 9.74
CA PRO A 193 17.63 3.57 10.38
C PRO A 193 18.90 2.71 10.32
N LEU A 194 18.77 1.39 10.48
CA LEU A 194 19.89 0.45 10.35
C LEU A 194 20.42 0.45 8.91
N LEU A 195 19.53 0.39 7.92
CA LEU A 195 19.91 0.40 6.51
C LEU A 195 20.63 1.69 6.11
N LEU A 196 20.15 2.85 6.59
CA LEU A 196 20.79 4.14 6.37
C LEU A 196 22.15 4.24 7.07
N ARG A 197 22.29 3.74 8.30
CA ARG A 197 23.58 3.73 9.00
C ARG A 197 24.63 2.88 8.30
N PHE A 198 24.27 1.66 7.89
CA PHE A 198 25.23 0.68 7.39
C PHE A 198 25.47 0.77 5.87
N TRP A 199 24.49 1.20 5.09
CA TRP A 199 24.60 1.27 3.63
C TRP A 199 24.32 2.65 3.03
N GLY A 200 23.84 3.62 3.83
CA GLY A 200 23.47 4.94 3.33
C GLY A 200 22.25 4.93 2.41
N THR A 201 21.48 3.84 2.37
CA THR A 201 20.33 3.69 1.49
C THR A 201 19.41 2.56 1.94
N THR A 202 18.16 2.59 1.49
CA THR A 202 17.18 1.50 1.65
C THR A 202 17.06 0.73 0.33
N PRO A 203 16.54 -0.52 0.30
CA PRO A 203 16.44 -1.31 -0.93
C PRO A 203 15.77 -0.57 -2.10
N GLY A 204 14.64 0.11 -1.86
CA GLY A 204 13.95 0.87 -2.89
C GLY A 204 14.74 2.08 -3.36
N LYS A 205 15.40 2.80 -2.44
CA LYS A 205 16.29 3.91 -2.77
C LYS A 205 17.49 3.42 -3.59
N TRP A 206 18.11 2.31 -3.18
CA TRP A 206 19.27 1.70 -3.84
C TRP A 206 18.97 1.30 -5.28
N LEU A 207 17.83 0.64 -5.53
CA LEU A 207 17.38 0.24 -6.86
C LEU A 207 17.14 1.44 -7.79
N LEU A 208 16.67 2.56 -7.24
CA LEU A 208 16.39 3.79 -8.00
C LEU A 208 17.56 4.79 -8.03
N GLY A 209 18.73 4.39 -7.53
CA GLY A 209 19.98 5.15 -7.56
C GLY A 209 20.08 6.25 -6.50
N LEU A 210 19.26 6.20 -5.45
CA LEU A 210 19.23 7.18 -4.36
C LEU A 210 20.08 6.71 -3.18
N SER A 211 20.84 7.63 -2.58
CA SER A 211 21.50 7.44 -1.29
C SER A 211 21.31 8.68 -0.40
N VAL A 212 21.38 8.48 0.91
CA VAL A 212 21.28 9.54 1.92
C VAL A 212 22.62 9.63 2.65
N GLU A 213 23.16 10.84 2.75
CA GLU A 213 24.41 11.15 3.43
C GLU A 213 24.20 12.26 4.45
N SER A 214 25.04 12.35 5.48
CA SER A 214 24.99 13.47 6.43
C SER A 214 25.50 14.74 5.75
N GLU A 215 24.98 15.91 6.16
CA GLU A 215 25.50 17.22 5.71
C GLU A 215 26.98 17.42 6.09
N SER A 216 27.42 16.81 7.18
CA SER A 216 28.84 16.80 7.60
C SER A 216 29.73 15.86 6.76
N GLY A 217 29.15 15.16 5.80
CA GLY A 217 29.80 14.14 4.98
C GLY A 217 29.74 12.74 5.62
N GLY A 218 29.62 11.72 4.77
CA GLY A 218 29.58 10.32 5.21
C GLY A 218 28.18 9.83 5.58
N ARG A 219 28.13 8.71 6.31
CA ARG A 219 26.86 8.03 6.65
C ARG A 219 26.23 8.64 7.90
N LEU A 220 24.90 8.60 7.95
CA LEU A 220 24.15 9.06 9.12
C LEU A 220 24.56 8.27 10.37
N SER A 221 24.61 8.96 11.51
CA SER A 221 24.54 8.34 12.83
C SER A 221 23.20 7.64 13.03
N LEU A 222 23.13 6.69 13.97
CA LEU A 222 21.87 6.05 14.32
C LEU A 222 20.85 7.10 14.79
N GLY A 223 21.27 8.07 15.62
CA GLY A 223 20.39 9.15 16.10
C GLY A 223 19.79 9.97 14.96
N GLU A 224 20.60 10.42 14.00
CA GLU A 224 20.12 11.14 12.81
C GLU A 224 19.16 10.28 11.97
N ALA A 225 19.51 9.00 11.76
CA ALA A 225 18.69 8.10 10.96
C ALA A 225 17.33 7.81 11.63
N TRP A 226 17.28 7.66 12.95
CA TRP A 226 16.03 7.52 13.70
C TRP A 226 15.22 8.81 13.69
N GLY A 227 15.84 9.97 13.95
CA GLY A 227 15.16 11.26 13.89
C GLY A 227 14.51 11.51 12.53
N ARG A 228 15.24 11.19 11.46
CA ARG A 228 14.75 11.22 10.08
C ARG A 228 13.57 10.28 9.84
N THR A 229 13.68 9.01 10.23
CA THR A 229 12.59 8.02 10.03
C THR A 229 11.35 8.38 10.86
N THR A 230 11.51 8.87 12.09
CA THR A 230 10.40 9.36 12.93
C THR A 230 9.71 10.55 12.27
N GLY A 231 10.47 11.57 11.87
CA GLY A 231 9.91 12.75 11.20
C GLY A 231 9.18 12.39 9.90
N LEU A 232 9.71 11.42 9.16
CA LEU A 232 9.04 10.86 7.98
C LEU A 232 7.72 10.17 8.34
N ILE A 233 7.68 9.31 9.35
CA ILE A 233 6.46 8.60 9.75
C ILE A 233 5.38 9.60 10.19
N CYS A 234 5.76 10.61 10.98
CA CYS A 234 4.82 11.61 11.50
C CYS A 234 4.35 12.61 10.43
N TYR A 235 5.28 13.19 9.66
CA TYR A 235 4.99 14.34 8.79
C TYR A 235 4.98 14.02 7.30
N GLY A 236 5.64 12.93 6.89
CA GLY A 236 5.64 12.46 5.50
C GLY A 236 4.51 11.46 5.23
N LEU A 237 4.39 10.43 6.08
CA LEU A 237 3.39 9.37 5.94
C LEU A 237 2.12 9.60 6.77
N GLY A 238 2.14 10.47 7.78
CA GLY A 238 0.98 10.70 8.65
C GLY A 238 0.51 9.43 9.36
N PHE A 239 1.45 8.62 9.87
CA PHE A 239 1.20 7.27 10.40
C PHE A 239 0.50 6.32 9.42
N TYR A 240 0.57 6.61 8.12
CA TYR A 240 -0.07 5.83 7.05
C TYR A 240 -1.59 5.73 7.18
N LEU A 241 -2.23 6.69 7.86
CA LEU A 241 -3.69 6.79 7.90
C LEU A 241 -4.20 7.20 6.49
N PRO A 242 -5.21 6.55 5.90
CA PRO A 242 -5.53 6.70 4.47
C PRO A 242 -5.70 8.14 3.96
N LEU A 243 -6.45 8.99 4.69
CA LEU A 243 -6.66 10.40 4.30
C LEU A 243 -5.52 11.31 4.71
N VAL A 244 -4.94 11.10 5.90
CA VAL A 244 -3.82 11.92 6.40
C VAL A 244 -2.59 11.70 5.53
N SER A 245 -2.26 10.43 5.24
CA SER A 245 -1.12 10.04 4.40
C SER A 245 -1.21 10.61 2.98
N LEU A 246 -2.41 10.67 2.40
CA LEU A 246 -2.65 11.28 1.09
C LEU A 246 -2.35 12.79 1.13
N VAL A 247 -2.86 13.50 2.15
CA VAL A 247 -2.61 14.93 2.33
C VAL A 247 -1.13 15.19 2.59
N THR A 248 -0.49 14.45 3.50
CA THR A 248 0.94 14.64 3.80
C THR A 248 1.81 14.32 2.58
N CYS A 249 1.48 13.30 1.79
CA CYS A 249 2.17 13.00 0.53
C CYS A 249 2.01 14.14 -0.49
N ALA A 250 0.80 14.70 -0.65
CA ALA A 250 0.56 15.82 -1.55
C ALA A 250 1.33 17.08 -1.13
N VAL A 251 1.33 17.40 0.16
CA VAL A 251 2.10 18.52 0.73
C VAL A 251 3.61 18.28 0.55
N SER A 252 4.07 17.05 0.79
CA SER A 252 5.47 16.65 0.60
C SER A 252 5.90 16.78 -0.85
N TYR A 253 5.04 16.35 -1.78
CA TYR A 253 5.26 16.51 -3.21
C TYR A 253 5.42 17.98 -3.58
N GLN A 254 4.48 18.83 -3.16
CA GLN A 254 4.51 20.26 -3.45
C GLN A 254 5.76 20.96 -2.90
N LYS A 255 6.16 20.62 -1.65
CA LYS A 255 7.39 21.15 -1.04
C LYS A 255 8.63 20.71 -1.81
N HIS A 256 8.77 19.40 -2.06
CA HIS A 256 9.94 18.85 -2.76
C HIS A 256 10.05 19.37 -4.20
N SER A 257 8.92 19.44 -4.93
CA SER A 257 8.88 19.93 -6.31
C SER A 257 9.19 21.42 -6.44
N SER A 258 8.98 22.19 -5.37
CA SER A 258 9.33 23.62 -5.30
C SER A 258 10.72 23.88 -4.73
N GLY A 259 11.54 22.83 -4.51
CA GLY A 259 12.89 22.94 -3.95
C GLY A 259 12.91 23.32 -2.47
N ARG A 260 11.77 23.27 -1.78
CA ARG A 260 11.69 23.53 -0.33
C ARG A 260 12.16 22.29 0.44
N PRO A 261 12.94 22.46 1.52
CA PRO A 261 13.38 21.34 2.34
C PRO A 261 12.20 20.66 3.04
N LEU A 262 12.31 19.35 3.23
CA LEU A 262 11.37 18.54 3.99
C LEU A 262 11.84 18.47 5.44
N SER A 263 10.91 18.53 6.41
CA SER A 263 11.25 18.68 7.83
C SER A 263 12.08 17.53 8.40
N TRP A 264 11.91 16.31 7.88
CA TRP A 264 12.67 15.13 8.29
C TRP A 264 13.97 14.94 7.50
N GLU A 265 14.36 15.91 6.67
CA GLU A 265 15.64 15.87 5.95
C GLU A 265 16.68 16.83 6.53
N ALA A 266 16.34 17.60 7.56
CA ALA A 266 17.29 18.47 8.26
C ALA A 266 18.53 17.67 8.71
N GLY A 267 19.73 18.10 8.33
CA GLY A 267 20.98 17.42 8.65
C GLY A 267 21.36 16.29 7.68
N SER A 268 20.64 16.12 6.57
CA SER A 268 20.90 15.02 5.61
C SER A 268 20.62 15.39 4.16
N GLU A 269 21.50 14.92 3.27
CA GLU A 269 21.43 15.18 1.84
C GLU A 269 21.02 13.94 1.04
N LEU A 270 20.16 14.12 0.05
CA LEU A 270 19.82 13.09 -0.92
C LEU A 270 20.75 13.20 -2.14
N ARG A 271 21.43 12.11 -2.47
CA ARG A 271 22.36 12.03 -3.61
C ARG A 271 21.89 11.02 -4.64
N LEU A 272 22.15 11.33 -5.91
CA LEU A 272 21.95 10.42 -7.03
C LEU A 272 23.28 9.74 -7.35
N ARG A 273 23.33 8.42 -7.27
CA ARG A 273 24.49 7.64 -7.70
C ARG A 273 24.28 7.20 -9.14
N ASP A 274 25.28 7.43 -9.99
CA ASP A 274 25.23 7.00 -11.37
C ASP A 274 25.45 5.48 -11.43
N ARG A 275 24.34 4.76 -11.57
CA ARG A 275 24.29 3.30 -11.72
C ARG A 275 23.39 3.01 -12.91
N GLY A 276 23.72 1.97 -13.68
CA GLY A 276 22.99 1.59 -14.89
C GLY A 276 21.48 1.64 -14.70
N ARG A 277 20.85 2.73 -15.17
CA ARG A 277 19.47 3.09 -14.81
C ARG A 277 18.48 1.99 -15.20
N ALA A 278 18.72 1.34 -16.34
CA ALA A 278 17.91 0.22 -16.82
C ALA A 278 17.95 -0.99 -15.87
N ALA A 279 19.14 -1.38 -15.39
CA ALA A 279 19.28 -2.50 -14.46
C ALA A 279 18.60 -2.22 -13.11
N GLY A 280 18.69 -0.99 -12.60
CA GLY A 280 18.00 -0.57 -11.37
C GLY A 280 16.48 -0.64 -11.50
N VAL A 281 15.92 -0.15 -12.63
CA VAL A 281 14.48 -0.23 -12.91
C VAL A 281 14.02 -1.67 -13.11
N ALA A 282 14.79 -2.51 -13.81
CA ALA A 282 14.49 -3.93 -13.97
C ALA A 282 14.45 -4.63 -12.60
N GLY A 283 15.46 -4.39 -11.75
CA GLY A 283 15.50 -4.93 -10.38
C GLY A 283 14.31 -4.47 -9.53
N TYR A 284 13.87 -3.22 -9.68
CA TYR A 284 12.66 -2.71 -9.03
C TYR A 284 11.41 -3.49 -9.46
N ILE A 285 11.21 -3.68 -10.77
CA ILE A 285 10.05 -4.39 -11.31
C ILE A 285 10.06 -5.86 -10.86
N CYS A 286 11.22 -6.52 -10.96
CA CYS A 286 11.37 -7.92 -10.53
C CYS A 286 11.08 -8.08 -9.03
N LEU A 287 11.57 -7.17 -8.18
CA LEU A 287 11.31 -7.25 -6.74
C LEU A 287 9.83 -6.99 -6.41
N CYS A 288 9.19 -6.02 -7.08
CA CYS A 288 7.74 -5.81 -6.94
C CYS A 288 6.94 -7.06 -7.36
N ALA A 289 7.30 -7.68 -8.49
CA ALA A 289 6.64 -8.90 -8.97
C ALA A 289 6.84 -10.07 -8.00
N LEU A 290 8.06 -10.24 -7.46
CA LEU A 290 8.35 -11.26 -6.45
C LEU A 290 7.54 -11.03 -5.18
N LEU A 291 7.48 -9.80 -4.68
CA LEU A 291 6.70 -9.46 -3.48
C LEU A 291 5.19 -9.67 -3.70
N PHE A 292 4.67 -9.32 -4.87
CA PHE A 292 3.29 -9.61 -5.24
C PHE A 292 3.04 -11.13 -5.26
N PHE A 293 3.94 -11.90 -5.88
CA PHE A 293 3.85 -13.36 -5.89
C PHE A 293 3.86 -13.93 -4.47
N VAL A 294 4.78 -13.49 -3.60
CA VAL A 294 4.83 -13.92 -2.19
C VAL A 294 3.53 -13.60 -1.48
N ALA A 295 2.99 -12.38 -1.64
CA ALA A 295 1.73 -11.99 -1.01
C ALA A 295 0.55 -12.86 -1.49
N VAL A 296 0.42 -13.08 -2.80
CA VAL A 296 -0.63 -13.95 -3.37
C VAL A 296 -0.45 -15.38 -2.90
N TRP A 297 0.77 -15.92 -2.93
CA TRP A 297 1.06 -17.27 -2.48
C TRP A 297 0.71 -17.45 -1.00
N THR A 298 1.07 -16.51 -0.13
CA THR A 298 0.70 -16.58 1.30
C THR A 298 -0.81 -16.56 1.53
N LEU A 299 -1.57 -15.82 0.71
CA LEU A 299 -3.03 -15.79 0.79
C LEU A 299 -3.67 -17.11 0.33
N LEU A 300 -3.08 -17.75 -0.69
CA LEU A 300 -3.53 -19.04 -1.20
C LEU A 300 -3.16 -20.18 -0.24
N ASP A 301 -1.97 -20.15 0.34
CA ASP A 301 -1.50 -21.13 1.31
C ASP A 301 -2.29 -21.07 2.63
N ALA A 302 -2.70 -19.87 3.06
CA ALA A 302 -3.54 -19.68 4.25
C ALA A 302 -4.96 -20.28 4.14
N GLN A 303 -5.40 -20.67 2.93
CA GLN A 303 -6.68 -21.37 2.71
C GLN A 303 -6.54 -22.89 2.79
N LEU A 304 -5.32 -23.41 2.74
CA LEU A 304 -5.08 -24.85 2.81
C LEU A 304 -5.22 -25.34 4.25
N PRO A 305 -5.55 -26.61 4.46
CA PRO A 305 -5.49 -27.22 5.78
C PRO A 305 -4.08 -27.17 6.37
N ARG A 306 -4.02 -27.17 7.71
CA ARG A 306 -2.78 -27.12 8.49
C ARG A 306 -1.99 -28.42 8.34
N HIS A 307 -2.67 -29.55 8.47
CA HIS A 307 -2.14 -30.90 8.28
C HIS A 307 -2.38 -31.33 6.84
N ARG A 308 -1.36 -31.90 6.17
CA ARG A 308 -1.36 -32.19 4.73
C ARG A 308 -0.75 -33.56 4.47
N GLY A 309 -1.20 -34.23 3.41
CA GLY A 309 -0.72 -35.57 3.04
C GLY A 309 -1.49 -36.69 3.75
N GLU A 310 -0.77 -37.72 4.19
CA GLU A 310 -1.26 -38.72 5.13
C GLU A 310 -1.48 -38.08 6.49
N MET A 311 -2.62 -38.35 7.12
CA MET A 311 -3.02 -37.75 8.39
C MET A 311 -3.87 -38.72 9.19
N SER A 312 -3.92 -38.52 10.51
CA SER A 312 -4.85 -39.21 11.42
C SER A 312 -6.26 -38.60 11.37
N ALA A 313 -7.24 -39.30 11.93
CA ALA A 313 -8.60 -38.82 12.15
C ALA A 313 -8.61 -37.58 13.06
N ALA A 314 -7.73 -37.52 14.06
CA ALA A 314 -7.60 -36.35 14.93
C ALA A 314 -7.12 -35.12 14.14
N GLU A 315 -6.11 -35.29 13.28
CA GLU A 315 -5.60 -34.22 12.42
C GLU A 315 -6.63 -33.79 11.36
N PHE A 316 -7.40 -34.73 10.80
CA PHE A 316 -8.55 -34.41 9.95
C PHE A 316 -9.56 -33.54 10.69
N CYS A 317 -9.93 -33.91 11.93
CA CYS A 317 -10.87 -33.12 12.74
C CYS A 317 -10.33 -31.71 13.01
N GLU A 318 -9.03 -31.55 13.25
CA GLU A 318 -8.41 -30.22 13.40
C GLU A 318 -8.50 -29.39 12.11
N ASN A 319 -8.21 -29.99 10.97
CA ASN A 319 -8.37 -29.34 9.66
C ASN A 319 -9.82 -28.92 9.42
N TYR A 320 -10.76 -29.84 9.64
CA TYR A 320 -12.20 -29.63 9.48
C TYR A 320 -12.68 -28.47 10.34
N ASN A 321 -12.42 -28.49 11.65
CA ASN A 321 -12.87 -27.44 12.56
C ASN A 321 -12.26 -26.07 12.21
N SER A 322 -10.99 -26.05 11.80
CA SER A 322 -10.31 -24.81 11.40
C SER A 322 -10.91 -24.22 10.12
N LEU A 323 -11.18 -25.05 9.11
CA LEU A 323 -11.79 -24.63 7.87
C LEU A 323 -13.27 -24.26 8.06
N ALA A 324 -14.01 -24.98 8.91
CA ALA A 324 -15.38 -24.64 9.28
C ALA A 324 -15.46 -23.22 9.83
N ALA A 325 -14.59 -22.90 10.80
CA ALA A 325 -14.48 -21.57 11.39
C ALA A 325 -14.10 -20.50 10.35
N MET A 326 -13.18 -20.81 9.42
CA MET A 326 -12.79 -19.89 8.34
C MET A 326 -13.96 -19.58 7.39
N HIS A 327 -14.77 -20.59 7.05
CA HIS A 327 -15.90 -20.46 6.14
C HIS A 327 -17.21 -20.01 6.83
N GLY A 328 -17.18 -19.81 8.15
CA GLY A 328 -18.35 -19.42 8.93
C GLY A 328 -19.42 -20.52 9.04
N LEU A 329 -19.01 -21.79 8.92
CA LEU A 329 -19.85 -22.96 9.12
C LEU A 329 -19.79 -23.41 10.60
N HIS A 330 -20.87 -24.03 11.10
CA HIS A 330 -20.97 -24.56 12.47
C HIS A 330 -20.77 -23.50 13.58
N SER A 331 -21.44 -22.34 13.43
CA SER A 331 -21.42 -21.25 14.43
C SER A 331 -22.01 -21.61 15.80
N ASP A 332 -22.60 -22.80 15.92
CA ASP A 332 -23.39 -23.23 17.07
C ASP A 332 -22.54 -23.68 18.27
N GLY A 333 -21.20 -23.56 18.16
CA GLY A 333 -20.29 -23.90 19.24
C GLY A 333 -20.08 -25.39 19.41
N LYS A 334 -20.17 -26.17 18.32
CA LYS A 334 -19.84 -27.59 18.30
C LYS A 334 -18.51 -27.81 17.62
N ARG A 335 -17.82 -28.88 18.02
CA ARG A 335 -16.51 -29.27 17.49
C ARG A 335 -16.52 -30.75 17.16
N LEU A 336 -16.04 -31.10 15.97
CA LEU A 336 -15.87 -32.49 15.57
C LEU A 336 -14.60 -33.08 16.22
N THR A 337 -14.72 -34.29 16.76
CA THR A 337 -13.61 -35.10 17.28
C THR A 337 -13.64 -36.50 16.66
N ALA A 338 -12.59 -37.29 16.85
CA ALA A 338 -12.55 -38.67 16.36
C ALA A 338 -13.62 -39.57 17.00
N GLU A 339 -14.17 -39.17 18.16
CA GLU A 339 -15.25 -39.89 18.86
C GLU A 339 -16.66 -39.36 18.50
N GLY A 340 -16.72 -38.29 17.70
CA GLY A 340 -17.97 -37.61 17.31
C GLY A 340 -18.00 -36.13 17.70
N TRP A 341 -19.19 -35.54 17.64
CA TRP A 341 -19.41 -34.13 17.94
C TRP A 341 -19.44 -33.87 19.45
N ILE A 342 -18.77 -32.79 19.86
CA ILE A 342 -18.82 -32.27 21.24
C ILE A 342 -19.29 -30.83 21.24
N ASP A 343 -20.08 -30.46 22.24
CA ASP A 343 -20.47 -29.07 22.49
C ASP A 343 -19.39 -28.35 23.30
N ILE A 344 -18.90 -27.23 22.78
CA ILE A 344 -17.86 -26.40 23.40
C ILE A 344 -18.41 -25.05 23.88
N ASN A 345 -19.68 -24.71 23.61
CA ASN A 345 -20.30 -23.48 24.07
C ASN A 345 -21.51 -23.75 24.97
N HIS A 346 -21.40 -23.42 26.26
CA HIS A 346 -22.54 -23.42 27.18
C HIS A 346 -23.54 -22.25 26.97
N SER A 347 -23.38 -21.44 25.92
CA SER A 347 -24.28 -20.31 25.65
C SER A 347 -25.48 -20.78 24.84
N LEU A 348 -26.69 -20.46 25.31
CA LEU A 348 -27.96 -20.65 24.57
C LEU A 348 -27.92 -19.95 23.21
N THR A 349 -27.40 -20.62 22.20
CA THR A 349 -27.64 -20.26 20.80
C THR A 349 -28.97 -20.90 20.42
N ILE A 350 -29.94 -20.06 20.04
CA ILE A 350 -31.23 -20.51 19.49
C ILE A 350 -30.89 -21.38 18.29
N GLY A 351 -31.32 -22.65 18.35
CA GLY A 351 -30.91 -23.70 17.43
C GLY A 351 -30.97 -23.29 15.97
N SER A 352 -29.86 -23.49 15.27
CA SER A 352 -29.85 -23.55 13.82
C SER A 352 -30.87 -24.60 13.37
N LEU A 353 -31.76 -24.21 12.45
CA LEU A 353 -32.72 -25.08 11.76
C LEU A 353 -31.99 -26.00 10.76
N SER A 354 -31.05 -26.80 11.27
CA SER A 354 -30.33 -27.82 10.52
C SER A 354 -30.53 -29.13 11.28
N ASP A 355 -31.61 -29.83 10.92
CA ASP A 355 -31.98 -31.11 11.49
C ASP A 355 -30.92 -32.18 11.17
N SER A 356 -30.40 -32.80 12.24
CA SER A 356 -29.36 -33.85 12.32
C SER A 356 -27.90 -33.41 12.09
N GLU A 357 -27.06 -33.69 13.08
CA GLU A 357 -25.60 -33.62 12.94
C GLU A 357 -25.12 -34.79 12.09
N PRO A 358 -24.16 -34.57 11.18
CA PRO A 358 -23.67 -35.63 10.35
C PRO A 358 -22.78 -36.58 11.17
N GLU A 359 -22.99 -37.89 11.05
CA GLU A 359 -22.20 -38.91 11.73
C GLU A 359 -20.90 -39.15 10.95
N TYR A 360 -19.76 -38.97 11.62
CA TYR A 360 -18.44 -39.25 11.07
C TYR A 360 -17.89 -40.56 11.63
N VAL A 361 -17.49 -41.46 10.74
CA VAL A 361 -16.84 -42.73 11.07
C VAL A 361 -15.46 -42.77 10.42
N PHE A 362 -14.44 -42.97 11.23
CA PHE A 362 -13.04 -42.98 10.81
C PHE A 362 -12.47 -44.40 10.88
N THR A 363 -11.67 -44.78 9.90
CA THR A 363 -10.86 -46.00 9.93
C THR A 363 -9.39 -45.64 9.74
N GLU A 364 -8.56 -46.02 10.70
CA GLU A 364 -7.12 -45.78 10.67
C GLU A 364 -6.34 -47.11 10.58
N GLU A 365 -5.32 -47.14 9.73
CA GLU A 365 -4.33 -48.22 9.67
C GLU A 365 -2.94 -47.63 9.97
N GLY A 366 -2.25 -48.17 10.97
CA GLY A 366 -0.93 -47.65 11.37
C GLY A 366 -0.94 -46.19 11.83
N GLY A 367 -2.09 -45.65 12.26
CA GLY A 367 -2.26 -44.25 12.65
C GLY A 367 -2.55 -43.29 11.48
N VAL A 368 -2.72 -43.82 10.26
CA VAL A 368 -3.10 -43.06 9.07
C VAL A 368 -4.56 -43.34 8.72
N LEU A 369 -5.32 -42.28 8.46
CA LEU A 369 -6.71 -42.35 8.03
C LEU A 369 -6.81 -42.92 6.60
N THR A 370 -7.30 -44.16 6.47
CA THR A 370 -7.47 -44.86 5.19
C THR A 370 -8.90 -44.79 4.66
N ARG A 371 -9.88 -44.64 5.56
CA ARG A 371 -11.29 -44.46 5.20
C ARG A 371 -11.99 -43.44 6.09
N LEU A 372 -12.65 -42.51 5.44
CA LEU A 372 -13.58 -41.55 6.03
C LEU A 372 -14.99 -41.90 5.53
N GLU A 373 -15.94 -42.06 6.43
CA GLU A 373 -17.35 -42.18 6.09
C GLU A 373 -18.15 -41.11 6.84
N LEU A 374 -19.01 -40.43 6.10
CA LEU A 374 -19.89 -39.38 6.56
C LEU A 374 -21.33 -39.81 6.26
N ARG A 375 -22.20 -39.79 7.26
CA ARG A 375 -23.61 -40.13 7.11
C ARG A 375 -24.47 -38.96 7.52
N ILE A 376 -25.43 -38.63 6.67
CA ILE A 376 -26.42 -37.58 6.92
C ILE A 376 -27.79 -38.21 6.78
N GLU A 377 -28.60 -38.13 7.83
CA GLU A 377 -29.97 -38.64 7.83
C GLU A 377 -30.88 -37.60 8.50
N THR A 378 -31.69 -36.92 7.69
CA THR A 378 -32.59 -35.87 8.18
C THR A 378 -33.81 -36.46 8.88
N GLY A 379 -34.25 -35.83 9.97
CA GLY A 379 -35.38 -36.30 10.77
C GLY A 379 -36.75 -36.20 10.08
N GLU A 380 -37.74 -36.91 10.63
CA GLU A 380 -39.11 -37.03 10.09
C GLU A 380 -39.91 -35.71 10.12
N ASP A 381 -39.47 -34.67 10.83
CA ASP A 381 -40.19 -33.40 10.96
C ASP A 381 -39.64 -32.26 10.09
N ALA A 382 -38.67 -32.55 9.21
CA ALA A 382 -38.04 -31.54 8.37
C ALA A 382 -39.07 -30.91 7.41
N ILE A 383 -39.13 -29.57 7.33
CA ILE A 383 -40.01 -28.86 6.38
C ILE A 383 -39.28 -28.58 5.06
N TYR A 384 -37.96 -28.46 5.13
CA TYR A 384 -37.10 -28.09 4.04
C TYR A 384 -35.70 -28.64 4.26
N ILE A 385 -35.10 -29.24 3.23
CA ILE A 385 -33.73 -29.75 3.27
C ILE A 385 -32.90 -29.05 2.19
N SER A 386 -31.79 -28.42 2.57
CA SER A 386 -30.80 -27.94 1.59
C SER A 386 -29.83 -29.07 1.21
N PRO A 387 -29.30 -29.09 -0.04
CA PRO A 387 -28.24 -30.03 -0.38
C PRO A 387 -27.04 -29.86 0.58
N PRO A 388 -26.46 -30.93 1.12
CA PRO A 388 -25.35 -30.85 2.07
C PRO A 388 -24.02 -30.51 1.39
N THR A 389 -24.05 -29.68 0.34
CA THR A 389 -22.88 -29.33 -0.48
C THR A 389 -21.76 -28.72 0.35
N SER A 390 -22.08 -27.80 1.26
CA SER A 390 -21.08 -27.14 2.11
C SER A 390 -20.36 -28.14 3.01
N GLU A 391 -21.09 -29.14 3.52
CA GLU A 391 -20.58 -30.19 4.39
C GLU A 391 -19.62 -31.12 3.65
N LEU A 392 -20.06 -31.60 2.48
CA LEU A 392 -19.24 -32.45 1.60
C LEU A 392 -17.99 -31.72 1.10
N GLN A 393 -18.12 -30.45 0.73
CA GLN A 393 -16.98 -29.62 0.32
C GLN A 393 -16.00 -29.42 1.47
N LEU A 394 -16.49 -29.15 2.68
CA LEU A 394 -15.64 -28.97 3.85
C LEU A 394 -14.88 -30.26 4.21
N ALA A 395 -15.55 -31.41 4.20
CA ALA A 395 -14.92 -32.71 4.41
C ALA A 395 -13.85 -33.00 3.34
N ALA A 396 -14.17 -32.77 2.05
CA ALA A 396 -13.23 -32.96 0.96
C ALA A 396 -12.03 -32.00 1.06
N MET A 397 -12.24 -30.72 1.37
CA MET A 397 -11.16 -29.75 1.58
C MET A 397 -10.23 -30.17 2.72
N SER A 398 -10.79 -30.68 3.82
CA SER A 398 -10.04 -31.04 5.02
C SER A 398 -9.07 -32.21 4.81
N LEU A 399 -9.33 -33.05 3.81
CA LEU A 399 -8.56 -34.27 3.51
C LEU A 399 -7.74 -34.17 2.21
N VAL A 400 -8.30 -33.56 1.17
CA VAL A 400 -7.73 -33.54 -0.19
C VAL A 400 -6.81 -32.34 -0.41
N TRP A 401 -7.14 -31.16 0.14
CA TRP A 401 -6.29 -29.98 -0.05
C TRP A 401 -4.95 -30.14 0.65
N GLY A 402 -3.87 -29.72 -0.02
CA GLY A 402 -2.51 -29.87 0.48
C GLY A 402 -1.85 -31.21 0.17
N ARG A 403 -2.58 -32.18 -0.43
CA ARG A 403 -1.97 -33.36 -1.07
C ARG A 403 -1.29 -33.00 -2.39
N GLU A 404 -0.54 -33.94 -2.96
CA GLU A 404 0.12 -33.76 -4.26
C GLU A 404 -0.91 -33.40 -5.35
N GLY A 405 -0.64 -32.33 -6.11
CA GLY A 405 -1.57 -31.78 -7.10
C GLY A 405 -2.76 -30.98 -6.54
N MET A 406 -2.78 -30.71 -5.22
CA MET A 406 -3.84 -29.94 -4.54
C MET A 406 -3.27 -28.84 -3.63
N GLY A 407 -2.10 -28.30 -3.98
CA GLY A 407 -1.40 -27.26 -3.25
C GLY A 407 -1.94 -25.84 -3.49
N ALA A 408 -1.17 -24.85 -3.05
CA ALA A 408 -1.61 -23.45 -3.05
C ALA A 408 -1.80 -22.91 -4.47
N LEU A 409 -0.97 -23.35 -5.42
CA LEU A 409 -1.01 -22.90 -6.81
C LEU A 409 -1.93 -23.74 -7.70
N ASP A 410 -2.37 -24.91 -7.23
CA ASP A 410 -3.27 -25.84 -7.95
C ASP A 410 -4.73 -25.39 -7.83
N LEU A 411 -4.99 -24.14 -8.22
CA LEU A 411 -6.29 -23.50 -8.02
C LEU A 411 -7.37 -24.14 -8.91
N ALA A 412 -7.01 -24.57 -10.12
CA ALA A 412 -7.95 -25.17 -11.07
C ALA A 412 -8.45 -26.51 -10.54
N GLU A 413 -7.56 -27.34 -10.03
CA GLU A 413 -7.81 -28.66 -9.45
C GLU A 413 -8.66 -28.55 -8.18
N ARG A 414 -8.30 -27.61 -7.30
CA ARG A 414 -9.11 -27.33 -6.09
C ARG A 414 -10.50 -26.82 -6.42
N GLN A 415 -10.65 -25.96 -7.43
CA GLN A 415 -11.96 -25.47 -7.88
C GLN A 415 -12.78 -26.57 -8.59
N GLU A 416 -12.11 -27.45 -9.35
CA GLU A 416 -12.73 -28.62 -9.98
C GLU A 416 -13.34 -29.55 -8.94
N LEU A 417 -12.59 -29.89 -7.89
CA LEU A 417 -13.07 -30.69 -6.77
C LEU A 417 -14.37 -30.13 -6.18
N LEU A 418 -14.35 -28.84 -5.80
CA LEU A 418 -15.52 -28.19 -5.21
C LEU A 418 -16.70 -28.12 -6.18
N ARG A 419 -16.43 -27.85 -7.46
CA ARG A 419 -17.47 -27.74 -8.49
C ARG A 419 -18.13 -29.08 -8.78
N ARG A 420 -17.40 -30.20 -8.79
CA ARG A 420 -17.96 -31.54 -8.96
C ARG A 420 -18.91 -31.90 -7.81
N ILE A 421 -18.49 -31.66 -6.57
CA ILE A 421 -19.34 -31.87 -5.39
C ILE A 421 -20.60 -31.00 -5.46
N LYS A 422 -20.45 -29.72 -5.83
CA LYS A 422 -21.58 -28.79 -5.96
C LYS A 422 -22.55 -29.18 -7.07
N ALA A 423 -22.05 -29.69 -8.19
CA ALA A 423 -22.88 -30.08 -9.34
C ALA A 423 -23.77 -31.30 -9.05
N ALA A 424 -23.38 -32.14 -8.07
CA ALA A 424 -24.18 -33.31 -7.70
C ALA A 424 -25.48 -32.93 -6.98
N GLY A 425 -25.50 -31.85 -6.20
CA GLY A 425 -26.70 -31.42 -5.46
C GLY A 425 -27.18 -32.50 -4.48
N PHE A 426 -28.34 -33.10 -4.75
CA PHE A 426 -28.88 -34.26 -4.01
C PHE A 426 -28.53 -35.61 -4.65
N GLY A 427 -27.87 -35.62 -5.80
CA GLY A 427 -27.42 -36.84 -6.47
C GLY A 427 -26.10 -37.37 -5.91
N GLY A 428 -25.79 -38.61 -6.26
CA GLY A 428 -24.50 -39.23 -5.98
C GLY A 428 -23.39 -38.81 -6.95
N PHE A 429 -22.14 -39.09 -6.57
CA PHE A 429 -20.98 -38.90 -7.42
C PHE A 429 -19.88 -39.92 -7.09
N ASP A 430 -19.01 -40.20 -8.05
CA ASP A 430 -17.86 -41.08 -7.87
C ASP A 430 -16.72 -40.57 -8.75
N PHE A 431 -15.66 -40.06 -8.13
CA PHE A 431 -14.48 -39.61 -8.85
C PHE A 431 -13.23 -39.63 -7.98
N GLU A 432 -12.07 -39.65 -8.63
CA GLU A 432 -10.78 -39.59 -7.96
C GLU A 432 -10.22 -38.16 -7.91
N ALA A 433 -9.56 -37.83 -6.80
CA ALA A 433 -8.82 -36.59 -6.62
C ALA A 433 -7.61 -36.81 -5.68
N ALA A 434 -6.41 -36.44 -6.14
CA ALA A 434 -5.16 -36.55 -5.37
C ALA A 434 -4.92 -37.94 -4.72
N GLY A 435 -5.16 -39.01 -5.48
CA GLY A 435 -4.98 -40.40 -5.03
C GLY A 435 -6.06 -40.92 -4.08
N LEU A 436 -7.15 -40.18 -3.87
CA LEU A 436 -8.32 -40.60 -3.11
C LEU A 436 -9.51 -40.77 -4.03
N ARG A 437 -10.33 -41.79 -3.79
CA ARG A 437 -11.65 -41.94 -4.41
C ARG A 437 -12.70 -41.32 -3.50
N LEU A 438 -13.43 -40.35 -4.03
CA LEU A 438 -14.54 -39.68 -3.37
C LEU A 438 -15.83 -40.24 -3.95
N PHE A 439 -16.58 -40.94 -3.11
CA PHE A 439 -17.84 -41.58 -3.47
C PHE A 439 -18.98 -41.03 -2.60
N CYS A 440 -20.09 -40.68 -3.22
CA CYS A 440 -21.30 -40.24 -2.53
C CYS A 440 -22.49 -40.97 -3.10
N GLU A 441 -23.29 -41.56 -2.22
CA GLU A 441 -24.59 -42.14 -2.52
C GLU A 441 -25.64 -41.40 -1.72
N ALA A 442 -26.75 -41.04 -2.37
CA ALA A 442 -27.80 -40.25 -1.76
C ALA A 442 -29.16 -40.76 -2.22
N GLU A 443 -30.03 -41.02 -1.25
CA GLU A 443 -31.43 -41.34 -1.43
C GLU A 443 -32.24 -40.21 -0.81
N TYR A 444 -33.23 -39.69 -1.53
CA TYR A 444 -34.08 -38.64 -1.03
C TYR A 444 -35.54 -38.81 -1.48
N ALA A 445 -36.46 -38.29 -0.67
CA ALA A 445 -37.87 -38.16 -1.00
C ALA A 445 -38.33 -36.71 -0.76
N GLY A 446 -39.38 -36.29 -1.49
CA GLY A 446 -39.88 -34.91 -1.50
C GLY A 446 -39.78 -34.25 -2.87
N GLU A 447 -40.35 -33.05 -2.99
CA GLU A 447 -40.31 -32.26 -4.23
C GLU A 447 -39.01 -31.44 -4.33
N PRO A 448 -38.19 -31.63 -5.38
CA PRO A 448 -37.00 -30.83 -5.60
C PRO A 448 -37.37 -29.43 -6.14
N THR A 449 -36.87 -28.41 -5.45
CA THR A 449 -36.97 -27.00 -5.86
C THR A 449 -35.61 -26.48 -6.33
N ALA A 450 -35.56 -25.22 -6.79
CA ALA A 450 -34.29 -24.57 -7.15
C ALA A 450 -33.31 -24.41 -5.96
N PHE A 451 -33.78 -24.54 -4.72
CA PHE A 451 -32.99 -24.25 -3.51
C PHE A 451 -32.82 -25.47 -2.59
N GLY A 452 -33.72 -26.45 -2.65
CA GLY A 452 -33.72 -27.60 -1.75
C GLY A 452 -34.91 -28.54 -1.97
N LEU A 453 -35.09 -29.52 -1.09
CA LEU A 453 -36.24 -30.42 -1.07
C LEU A 453 -37.33 -29.88 -0.14
N THR A 454 -38.57 -29.96 -0.61
CA THR A 454 -39.79 -29.67 0.17
C THR A 454 -40.66 -30.91 0.27
N ALA A 455 -41.72 -30.85 1.09
CA ALA A 455 -42.68 -31.94 1.24
C ALA A 455 -43.24 -32.41 -0.12
N ALA A 456 -43.53 -33.70 -0.23
CA ALA A 456 -44.15 -34.30 -1.40
C ALA A 456 -45.62 -33.85 -1.55
N GLU A 457 -46.22 -34.03 -2.74
CA GLU A 457 -47.63 -33.63 -3.02
C GLU A 457 -48.65 -34.28 -2.06
N ASP A 458 -48.32 -35.45 -1.51
CA ASP A 458 -49.12 -36.19 -0.53
C ASP A 458 -48.94 -35.70 0.92
N GLY A 459 -48.08 -34.69 1.13
CA GLY A 459 -47.81 -34.08 2.43
C GLY A 459 -46.76 -34.82 3.26
N GLU A 460 -46.10 -35.85 2.71
CA GLU A 460 -44.98 -36.49 3.41
C GLU A 460 -43.79 -35.51 3.53
N PRO A 461 -43.15 -35.45 4.71
CA PRO A 461 -42.00 -34.57 4.94
C PRO A 461 -40.82 -35.01 4.05
N PRO A 462 -40.02 -34.06 3.51
CA PRO A 462 -38.82 -34.39 2.76
C PRO A 462 -37.84 -35.19 3.63
N CYS A 463 -37.17 -36.15 3.02
CA CYS A 463 -36.13 -36.92 3.68
C CYS A 463 -34.89 -37.06 2.81
N LEU A 464 -33.73 -37.13 3.45
CA LEU A 464 -32.43 -37.34 2.82
C LEU A 464 -31.63 -38.34 3.64
N LYS A 465 -31.17 -39.41 2.98
CA LYS A 465 -30.14 -40.33 3.47
C LYS A 465 -28.95 -40.24 2.55
N LEU A 466 -27.82 -39.79 3.08
CA LEU A 466 -26.60 -39.62 2.29
C LEU A 466 -25.44 -40.29 2.98
N VAL A 467 -24.66 -41.04 2.20
CA VAL A 467 -23.40 -41.65 2.64
C VAL A 467 -22.28 -41.16 1.72
N PHE A 468 -21.37 -40.39 2.28
CA PHE A 468 -20.16 -39.92 1.61
C PHE A 468 -18.96 -40.67 2.16
N ARG A 469 -18.18 -41.30 1.26
CA ARG A 469 -16.99 -42.08 1.58
C ARG A 469 -15.78 -41.51 0.86
N VAL A 470 -14.66 -41.48 1.56
CA VAL A 470 -13.35 -41.23 0.96
C VAL A 470 -12.42 -42.38 1.34
N THR A 471 -11.83 -43.01 0.32
CA THR A 471 -10.87 -44.11 0.45
C THR A 471 -9.65 -43.86 -0.43
N GLU A 472 -8.56 -44.59 -0.19
CA GLU A 472 -7.44 -44.57 -1.15
C GLU A 472 -7.85 -45.15 -2.50
N ALA A 473 -7.35 -44.55 -3.58
CA ALA A 473 -7.62 -45.03 -4.93
C ALA A 473 -6.99 -46.41 -5.14
N GLY A 474 -7.80 -47.41 -5.49
CA GLY A 474 -7.37 -48.79 -5.74
C GLY A 474 -7.71 -49.80 -4.64
N MET A 475 -8.29 -49.36 -3.52
CA MET A 475 -9.10 -50.17 -2.60
C MET A 475 -10.58 -50.06 -2.96
#